data_AF-A0A2N5XIX9-F1
#
_entry.id   AF-A0A2N5XIX9-F1
#
_cell.length_a   1.000
_cell.length_b   1.000
_cell.length_c   1.000
_cell.angle_alpha   90.00
_cell.angle_beta   90.00
_cell.angle_gamma   90.00
#
_symmetry.space_group_name_H-M   'P 1'
#
loop_
_entity.id
_entity.type
_entity.pdbx_description
1 polymer ?
#
loop_
_entity_poly.entity_id
_entity_poly.type
_entity_poly.pdbx_seq_one_letter_code
_entity_poly.pdbx_strand_id
1 'polypeptide(L)'
;MSHLAPLARFGGRVATDLRDVTDDPAALESTGFWAVVADFEGRLVCARFGDVRPAPVPPPGRWRGPAPHEWISSLDRAAYTAGVRRVREHIAAGEVYQANLCRVLSAPLPDPDAADVDALAAHLAAGNPAPHAGTVRLPAHG
;
A
#
# COMPACT_ATOMS: atom_id res chain seq x y z
N MET A 1 -17.55 -9.70 0.51
CA MET A 1 -16.08 -9.88 0.48
C MET A 1 -15.70 -10.22 -0.95
N SER A 2 -14.96 -9.33 -1.60
CA SER A 2 -14.52 -9.48 -2.98
C SER A 2 -13.80 -10.82 -3.23
N HIS A 3 -14.28 -11.62 -4.18
CA HIS A 3 -13.73 -12.94 -4.57
C HIS A 3 -12.45 -12.84 -5.42
N LEU A 4 -11.73 -11.72 -5.37
CA LEU A 4 -10.58 -11.49 -6.23
C LEU A 4 -9.43 -12.43 -5.87
N ALA A 5 -8.88 -13.10 -6.89
CA ALA A 5 -7.78 -14.02 -6.69
C ALA A 5 -6.55 -13.28 -6.13
N PRO A 6 -5.80 -13.88 -5.18
CA PRO A 6 -4.54 -13.32 -4.72
C PRO A 6 -3.57 -13.06 -5.86
N LEU A 7 -2.87 -11.95 -5.80
CA LEU A 7 -1.80 -11.63 -6.75
C LEU A 7 -0.76 -10.70 -6.14
N ALA A 8 0.41 -10.66 -6.79
CA ALA A 8 1.39 -9.62 -6.59
C ALA A 8 1.96 -9.13 -7.93
N ARG A 9 2.23 -7.82 -8.04
CA ARG A 9 2.92 -7.22 -9.19
C ARG A 9 4.12 -6.41 -8.74
N PHE A 10 5.28 -6.70 -9.33
CA PHE A 10 6.54 -5.99 -9.07
C PHE A 10 7.42 -6.04 -10.31
N GLY A 11 8.05 -4.91 -10.66
CA GLY A 11 9.14 -4.88 -11.65
C GLY A 11 8.83 -5.58 -12.98
N GLY A 12 7.63 -5.36 -13.54
CA GLY A 12 7.21 -5.97 -14.82
C GLY A 12 6.87 -7.46 -14.74
N ARG A 13 6.64 -7.99 -13.54
CA ARG A 13 6.17 -9.37 -13.31
C ARG A 13 4.83 -9.36 -12.59
N VAL A 14 4.05 -10.41 -12.85
CA VAL A 14 2.87 -10.77 -12.04
C VAL A 14 3.12 -12.15 -11.44
N ALA A 15 2.76 -12.28 -10.17
CA ALA A 15 2.78 -13.52 -9.43
C ALA A 15 1.35 -13.87 -9.00
N THR A 16 0.93 -15.11 -9.28
CA THR A 16 -0.39 -15.68 -9.00
C THR A 16 -0.23 -17.08 -8.43
N ASP A 17 -1.35 -17.73 -8.06
CA ASP A 17 -1.34 -19.05 -7.44
C ASP A 17 -0.61 -19.00 -6.08
N LEU A 18 -1.30 -18.39 -5.10
CA LEU A 18 -0.83 -18.24 -3.73
C LEU A 18 -0.63 -19.62 -3.09
N ARG A 19 0.57 -19.86 -2.58
CA ARG A 19 1.00 -21.14 -2.02
C ARG A 19 1.13 -21.11 -0.51
N ASP A 20 1.56 -19.98 0.04
CA ASP A 20 1.86 -19.83 1.46
C ASP A 20 1.70 -18.36 1.89
N VAL A 21 1.32 -18.14 3.15
CA VAL A 21 1.29 -16.83 3.81
C VAL A 21 1.75 -16.97 5.24
N THR A 22 2.75 -16.19 5.63
CA THR A 22 3.37 -16.24 6.97
C THR A 22 3.86 -14.86 7.39
N ASP A 23 3.99 -14.64 8.70
CA ASP A 23 4.67 -13.49 9.29
C ASP A 23 6.11 -13.81 9.72
N ASP A 24 6.53 -15.07 9.64
CA ASP A 24 7.88 -15.53 9.97
C ASP A 24 8.87 -15.23 8.81
N PRO A 25 9.84 -14.31 9.00
CA PRO A 25 10.82 -14.00 7.98
C PRO A 25 11.76 -15.16 7.65
N ALA A 26 11.89 -16.18 8.53
CA ALA A 26 12.68 -17.37 8.23
C ALA A 26 12.17 -18.12 6.98
N ALA A 27 10.91 -17.93 6.60
CA ALA A 27 10.37 -18.47 5.36
C ALA A 27 11.06 -17.94 4.10
N LEU A 28 11.68 -16.77 4.16
CA LEU A 28 12.42 -16.17 3.03
C LEU A 28 13.75 -16.88 2.75
N GLU A 29 14.25 -17.70 3.68
CA GLU A 29 15.39 -18.60 3.45
C GLU A 29 15.02 -19.79 2.55
N SER A 30 13.71 -20.00 2.30
CA SER A 30 13.23 -21.00 1.35
C SER A 30 13.29 -20.50 -0.09
N THR A 31 13.06 -21.40 -1.05
CA THR A 31 13.04 -21.06 -2.47
C THR A 31 11.66 -20.59 -2.93
N GLY A 32 11.64 -19.77 -3.98
CA GLY A 32 10.42 -19.31 -4.65
C GLY A 32 10.35 -17.79 -4.77
N PHE A 33 9.17 -17.30 -5.16
CA PHE A 33 8.89 -15.87 -5.25
C PHE A 33 7.99 -15.44 -4.11
N TRP A 34 8.48 -14.51 -3.29
CA TRP A 34 7.79 -13.96 -2.14
C TRP A 34 7.44 -12.49 -2.37
N ALA A 35 6.17 -12.15 -2.18
CA ALA A 35 5.74 -10.77 -1.98
C ALA A 35 5.77 -10.49 -0.48
N VAL A 36 6.51 -9.45 -0.08
CA VAL A 36 6.67 -9.08 1.33
C VAL A 36 6.07 -7.71 1.55
N VAL A 37 5.16 -7.61 2.51
CA VAL A 37 4.59 -6.35 3.01
C VAL A 37 5.09 -6.17 4.43
N ALA A 38 5.77 -5.06 4.69
CA ALA A 38 6.25 -4.68 6.00
C ALA A 38 5.62 -3.34 6.40
N ASP A 39 5.07 -3.26 7.60
CA ASP A 39 4.64 -1.97 8.16
C ASP A 39 5.79 -1.29 8.92
N PHE A 40 5.55 -0.05 9.35
CA PHE A 40 6.54 0.74 10.08
C PHE A 40 6.90 0.13 11.45
N GLU A 41 6.00 -0.66 12.03
CA GLU A 41 6.16 -1.31 13.33
C GLU A 41 6.92 -2.65 13.22
N GLY A 42 7.27 -3.06 11.99
CA GLY A 42 8.02 -4.27 11.71
C GLY A 42 7.17 -5.52 11.59
N ARG A 43 5.83 -5.41 11.56
CA ARG A 43 4.99 -6.57 11.23
C ARG A 43 5.16 -6.92 9.77
N LEU A 44 5.22 -8.23 9.49
CA LEU A 44 5.46 -8.77 8.16
C LEU A 44 4.28 -9.61 7.69
N VAL A 45 4.00 -9.52 6.40
CA VAL A 45 3.19 -10.50 5.66
C VAL A 45 4.03 -10.92 4.45
N CYS A 46 4.48 -12.18 4.49
CA CYS A 46 5.22 -12.84 3.43
C CYS A 46 4.26 -13.79 2.70
N ALA A 47 4.00 -13.55 1.41
CA ALA A 47 3.14 -14.37 0.57
C ALA A 47 3.92 -15.02 -0.56
N ARG A 48 3.93 -16.36 -0.63
CA ARG A 48 4.62 -17.11 -1.68
C ARG A 48 3.69 -17.45 -2.83
N PHE A 49 4.17 -17.27 -4.06
CA PHE A 49 3.40 -17.55 -5.28
C PHE A 49 4.08 -18.63 -6.13
N GLY A 50 3.26 -19.44 -6.81
CA GLY A 50 3.72 -20.56 -7.63
C GLY A 50 3.84 -20.24 -9.13
N ASP A 51 3.01 -19.33 -9.65
CA ASP A 51 3.09 -18.88 -11.04
C ASP A 51 3.63 -17.45 -11.09
N VAL A 52 4.81 -17.27 -11.69
CA VAL A 52 5.46 -15.97 -11.84
C VAL A 52 5.84 -15.79 -13.30
N ARG A 53 5.31 -14.73 -13.91
CA ARG A 53 5.53 -14.46 -15.34
C ARG A 53 5.75 -12.98 -15.60
N PRO A 54 6.52 -12.62 -16.64
CA PRO A 54 6.54 -11.26 -17.15
C PRO A 54 5.11 -10.80 -17.48
N ALA A 55 4.77 -9.59 -17.09
CA ALA A 55 3.52 -8.97 -17.45
C ALA A 55 3.69 -7.44 -17.50
N PRO A 56 3.27 -6.78 -18.60
CA PRO A 56 3.17 -5.34 -18.59
C PRO A 56 2.12 -4.88 -17.56
N VAL A 57 2.21 -3.61 -17.17
CA VAL A 57 1.15 -2.98 -16.37
C VAL A 57 -0.15 -3.06 -17.18
N PRO A 58 -1.24 -3.61 -16.60
CA PRO A 58 -2.52 -3.65 -17.31
C PRO A 58 -3.01 -2.21 -17.59
N PRO A 59 -3.80 -2.00 -18.66
CA PRO A 59 -4.42 -0.71 -18.86
C PRO A 59 -5.29 -0.34 -17.64
N PRO A 60 -5.46 0.95 -17.33
CA PRO A 60 -6.27 1.38 -16.20
C PRO A 60 -7.68 0.82 -16.33
N GLY A 61 -8.08 -0.02 -15.37
CA GLY A 61 -9.43 -0.56 -15.26
C GLY A 61 -10.43 0.49 -14.79
N ARG A 62 -11.67 0.07 -14.52
CA ARG A 62 -12.72 0.94 -13.96
C ARG A 62 -12.57 1.10 -12.45
N TRP A 63 -11.47 1.70 -12.00
CA TRP A 63 -11.37 2.14 -10.61
C TRP A 63 -12.41 3.23 -10.32
N ARG A 64 -13.19 3.05 -9.26
CA ARG A 64 -14.09 4.08 -8.71
C ARG A 64 -13.65 4.40 -7.29
N GLY A 65 -13.00 5.54 -7.12
CA GLY A 65 -12.54 6.00 -5.82
C GLY A 65 -13.64 6.66 -4.98
N PRO A 66 -13.35 6.93 -3.70
CA PRO A 66 -14.25 7.65 -2.78
C PRO A 66 -14.65 9.03 -3.32
N ALA A 67 -15.83 9.53 -2.92
CA ALA A 67 -16.24 10.86 -3.31
C ALA A 67 -15.35 11.92 -2.63
N PRO A 68 -15.00 13.04 -3.30
CA PRO A 68 -14.09 14.04 -2.74
C PRO A 68 -14.49 14.62 -1.37
N HIS A 69 -15.79 14.64 -1.06
CA HIS A 69 -16.32 15.19 0.19
C HIS A 69 -16.42 14.17 1.33
N GLU A 70 -16.18 12.89 1.08
CA GLU A 70 -16.26 11.82 2.10
C GLU A 70 -14.92 11.61 2.83
N TRP A 71 -13.86 12.31 2.41
CA TRP A 71 -12.56 12.21 3.04
C TRP A 71 -12.52 12.85 4.43
N ILE A 72 -12.10 12.06 5.40
CA ILE A 72 -11.86 12.45 6.79
C ILE A 72 -10.35 12.52 7.00
N SER A 73 -9.89 13.47 7.81
CA SER A 73 -8.48 13.58 8.18
C SER A 73 -8.28 13.34 9.67
N SER A 74 -7.21 12.63 10.03
CA SER A 74 -6.81 12.41 11.43
C SER A 74 -6.39 13.69 12.15
N LEU A 75 -6.01 14.72 11.39
CA LEU A 75 -5.69 16.06 11.89
C LEU A 75 -6.37 17.08 10.98
N ASP A 76 -7.14 17.98 11.58
CA ASP A 76 -7.59 19.16 10.86
C ASP A 76 -6.42 20.13 10.59
N ARG A 77 -6.70 21.19 9.85
CA ARG A 77 -5.69 22.19 9.48
C ARG A 77 -5.06 22.86 10.70
N ALA A 78 -5.86 23.17 11.73
CA ALA A 78 -5.38 23.87 12.91
C ALA A 78 -4.44 22.98 13.72
N ALA A 79 -4.85 21.73 13.98
CA ALA A 79 -4.06 20.72 14.68
C ALA A 79 -2.75 20.40 13.93
N TYR A 80 -2.82 20.20 12.62
CA TYR A 80 -1.62 19.94 11.81
C TYR A 80 -0.63 21.12 11.88
N THR A 81 -1.12 22.35 11.74
CA THR A 81 -0.27 23.55 11.82
C THR A 81 0.32 23.76 13.21
N ALA A 82 -0.43 23.45 14.27
CA ALA A 82 0.07 23.46 15.63
C ALA A 82 1.19 22.42 15.83
N GLY A 83 1.02 21.21 15.29
CA GLY A 83 2.07 20.18 15.26
C GLY A 83 3.35 20.67 14.56
N VAL A 84 3.23 21.33 13.40
CA VAL A 84 4.39 21.92 12.70
C VAL A 84 5.11 22.95 13.56
N ARG A 85 4.39 23.83 14.28
CA ARG A 85 5.00 24.83 15.19
C ARG A 85 5.77 24.14 16.31
N ARG A 86 5.19 23.11 16.91
CA ARG A 86 5.84 22.33 17.97
C ARG A 86 7.11 21.64 17.49
N VAL A 87 7.10 21.04 16.28
CA VAL A 87 8.32 20.48 15.68
C VAL A 87 9.42 21.54 15.54
N ARG A 88 9.06 22.76 15.11
CA ARG A 88 10.03 23.86 14.98
C ARG A 88 10.60 24.31 16.32
N GLU A 89 9.79 24.31 17.39
CA GLU A 89 10.24 24.60 18.75
C GLU A 89 11.27 23.56 19.22
N HIS A 90 11.00 22.27 19.01
CA HIS A 90 11.94 21.19 19.33
C HIS A 90 13.25 21.30 18.53
N ILE A 91 13.18 21.70 17.25
CA ILE A 91 14.38 21.95 16.43
C ILE A 91 15.18 23.15 16.98
N ALA A 92 14.51 24.26 17.30
CA ALA A 92 15.17 25.45 17.83
C ALA A 92 15.83 25.21 19.19
N ALA A 93 15.25 24.34 20.01
CA ALA A 93 15.84 23.89 21.28
C ALA A 93 17.00 22.90 21.12
N GLY A 94 17.28 22.43 19.90
CA GLY A 94 18.33 21.45 19.62
C GLY A 94 17.97 20.01 20.01
N GLU A 95 16.69 19.72 20.25
CA GLU A 95 16.23 18.39 20.68
C GLU A 95 16.15 17.39 19.51
N VAL A 96 15.78 17.87 18.33
CA VAL A 96 15.77 17.09 17.08
C VAL A 96 16.28 17.97 15.93
N TYR A 97 16.85 17.36 14.90
CA TYR A 97 17.24 18.10 13.68
C TYR A 97 16.10 18.22 12.67
N GLN A 98 15.24 17.21 12.62
CA GLN A 98 14.16 17.10 11.64
C GLN A 98 13.08 16.15 12.16
N ALA A 99 11.82 16.39 11.80
CA ALA A 99 10.73 15.44 12.02
C ALA A 99 9.72 15.48 10.87
N ASN A 100 9.29 14.32 10.40
CA ASN A 100 8.22 14.17 9.41
C ASN A 100 6.88 14.09 10.12
N LEU A 101 6.15 15.21 10.16
CA LEU A 101 4.77 15.23 10.61
C LEU A 101 3.85 14.86 9.44
N CYS A 102 3.04 13.83 9.62
CA CYS A 102 2.07 13.37 8.63
C CYS A 102 0.65 13.45 9.19
N ARG A 103 -0.34 13.29 8.30
CA ARG A 103 -1.74 13.07 8.67
C ARG A 103 -2.29 11.90 7.86
N VAL A 104 -3.24 11.19 8.42
CA VAL A 104 -3.96 10.12 7.72
C VAL A 104 -5.21 10.72 7.07
N LEU A 105 -5.49 10.28 5.85
CA LEU A 105 -6.73 10.53 5.12
C LEU A 105 -7.45 9.20 4.93
N SER A 106 -8.73 9.15 5.25
CA SER A 106 -9.58 7.97 5.09
C SER A 106 -10.93 8.35 4.48
N ALA A 107 -11.51 7.44 3.71
CA ALA A 107 -12.84 7.58 3.14
C ALA A 107 -13.44 6.19 2.89
N PRO A 108 -14.76 6.02 2.98
CA PRO A 108 -15.42 4.78 2.57
C PRO A 108 -15.21 4.54 1.07
N LEU A 109 -15.05 3.28 0.68
CA LEU A 109 -15.10 2.89 -0.73
C LEU A 109 -16.57 2.87 -1.17
N PRO A 110 -16.93 3.43 -2.35
CA PRO A 110 -18.32 3.47 -2.81
C PRO A 110 -18.94 2.09 -3.02
N ASP A 111 -18.12 1.12 -3.44
CA ASP A 111 -18.49 -0.29 -3.58
C ASP A 111 -17.28 -1.14 -3.14
N PRO A 112 -17.22 -1.55 -1.86
CA PRO A 112 -16.10 -2.33 -1.33
C PRO A 112 -15.93 -3.70 -1.99
N ASP A 113 -17.00 -4.31 -2.51
CA ASP A 113 -16.92 -5.63 -3.13
C ASP A 113 -16.39 -5.56 -4.57
N ALA A 114 -16.63 -4.45 -5.27
CA ALA A 114 -16.07 -4.16 -6.58
C ALA A 114 -14.70 -3.46 -6.55
N ALA A 115 -14.25 -3.00 -5.37
CA ALA A 115 -12.97 -2.31 -5.24
C ALA A 115 -11.79 -3.29 -5.39
N ASP A 116 -10.97 -3.04 -6.41
CA ASP A 116 -9.78 -3.83 -6.71
C ASP A 116 -8.52 -2.97 -6.61
N VAL A 117 -7.61 -3.32 -5.69
CA VAL A 117 -6.31 -2.67 -5.54
C VAL A 117 -5.43 -2.79 -6.79
N ASP A 118 -5.58 -3.85 -7.60
CA ASP A 118 -4.86 -4.00 -8.88
C ASP A 118 -5.40 -3.01 -9.93
N ALA A 119 -6.70 -2.74 -9.93
CA ALA A 119 -7.31 -1.71 -10.77
C ALA A 119 -6.89 -0.30 -10.34
N LEU A 120 -6.80 -0.04 -9.02
CA LEU A 120 -6.25 1.20 -8.49
C LEU A 120 -4.78 1.37 -8.91
N ALA A 121 -3.96 0.34 -8.80
CA ALA A 121 -2.56 0.39 -9.19
C ALA A 121 -2.37 0.73 -10.68
N ALA A 122 -3.18 0.12 -11.56
CA ALA A 122 -3.19 0.46 -12.98
C ALA A 122 -3.60 1.92 -13.24
N HIS A 123 -4.59 2.43 -12.47
CA HIS A 123 -5.02 3.82 -12.53
C HIS A 123 -3.90 4.78 -12.07
N LEU A 124 -3.21 4.47 -10.97
CA LEU A 124 -2.08 5.25 -10.46
C LEU A 124 -0.90 5.27 -11.44
N ALA A 125 -0.56 4.12 -12.05
CA ALA A 125 0.54 4.03 -13.01
C ALA A 125 0.30 4.88 -14.27
N ALA A 126 -0.96 5.03 -14.70
CA ALA A 126 -1.31 5.89 -15.82
C ALA A 126 -1.14 7.39 -15.50
N GLY A 127 -1.45 7.81 -14.27
CA GLY A 127 -1.31 9.21 -13.82
C GLY A 127 0.09 9.56 -13.30
N ASN A 128 0.85 8.58 -12.81
CA ASN A 128 2.17 8.75 -12.24
C ASN A 128 3.04 7.50 -12.52
N PRO A 129 3.80 7.48 -13.63
CA PRO A 129 4.66 6.36 -14.02
C PRO A 129 5.94 6.34 -13.18
N ALA A 130 5.82 6.03 -11.89
CA ALA A 130 6.93 6.00 -10.95
C ALA A 130 7.95 4.90 -11.29
N PRO A 131 9.26 5.12 -11.04
CA PRO A 131 10.30 4.11 -11.26
C PRO A 131 10.13 2.87 -10.35
N HIS A 132 9.44 3.05 -9.23
CA HIS A 132 9.13 1.99 -8.27
C HIS A 132 7.62 1.98 -7.99
N ALA A 133 6.99 0.85 -8.30
CA ALA A 133 5.58 0.58 -8.01
C ALA A 133 5.40 -0.91 -7.74
N GLY A 134 4.41 -1.23 -6.91
CA GLY A 134 4.07 -2.60 -6.61
C GLY A 134 2.63 -2.72 -6.12
N THR A 135 2.07 -3.92 -6.23
CA THR A 135 0.72 -4.21 -5.75
C THR A 135 0.69 -5.59 -5.16
N VAL A 136 0.08 -5.72 -3.99
CA VAL A 136 -0.15 -6.99 -3.32
C VAL A 136 -1.63 -7.05 -2.98
N ARG A 137 -2.31 -8.09 -3.44
CA ARG A 137 -3.72 -8.36 -3.17
C ARG A 137 -3.81 -9.69 -2.44
N LEU A 138 -4.13 -9.65 -1.15
CA LEU A 138 -4.30 -10.82 -0.28
C LEU A 138 -5.61 -10.66 0.52
N PRO A 139 -6.80 -10.93 -0.07
CA PRO A 139 -8.10 -10.56 0.53
C PRO A 139 -8.40 -11.17 1.91
N ALA A 140 -7.68 -12.20 2.32
CA ALA A 140 -7.82 -12.87 3.61
C ALA A 140 -6.69 -12.55 4.61
N HIS A 141 -5.70 -11.74 4.21
CA HIS A 141 -4.46 -11.50 4.98
C HIS A 141 -4.09 -10.01 5.06
N GLY A 142 -5.09 -9.13 5.00
CA GLY A 142 -4.96 -7.68 5.09
C GLY A 142 -6.25 -7.04 5.58
#